data_AF-A0A6A6KQC8-F1
#
_entry.id   AF-A0A6A6KQC8-F1
#
_cell.length_a   1.000
_cell.length_b   1.000
_cell.length_c   1.000
_cell.angle_alpha   90.00
_cell.angle_beta   90.00
_cell.angle_gamma   90.00
#
_symmetry.space_group_name_H-M   'P 1'
#
loop_
_entity.id
_entity.type
_entity.pdbx_description
1 polymer ?
#
loop_
_entity_poly.entity_id
_entity_poly.type
_entity_poly.pdbx_seq_one_letter_code
_entity_poly.pdbx_strand_id
1 'polypeptide(L)'
;MLERKMEKLNVDKVIEEFEAMTKDAERVHIETLKKILEENGSAEYLQNLGLNGRTDPQSFRDCVPIITHKDMEPYIQRIADGDRSPVLTRKPITTISLSSGTTQGKPKYLPFNDELMEDTLQIYRTSFAFRNREFPVGNGKALQFNFSSKQSKTKGGLAAGTATTNLFRNSHFKNAVQTMQLKCCSPDEVVFGSDFHQSLYCHLLCGLIFREEIQFVSSTFAHSIVLAFRTFEQVWEELCDNIRDGVLSSRVTDPSIRNAISKLLKPNFELAELIHEKCLGLSNWYGLIPELFPNVKYVYGIMTGSMEPYLKKLRHYSAEIPLLSGDYGATEGWIAANVNPKLPPELVTFAVLPNIGYFEFISLGDNVDKIYTEPKPVGLTEVKIGEEYEIIVTNFAGLYRYRLGDVVKVMGFHNSTPELKFVCRRSLLLTINIDKNTEKDLQLSVEEAAKLLAGEKLELVDFSSLVDLSTEATISGFKGHFLKPKTNNPENPNKDLQIPMKKTFESQENYQKDEEKALPMWDLGSPLYDSYELVSLSHHIERHLMILPSLVGSRRPSRKFCPASDAVPAAIFLDSCARDNNGRSSTVYSVSEYVKERLWKRKRRNEIGHKKMKAGVLLCCFHFHKTFGL
;
A
#
# COMPACT_ATOMS: atom_id res chain seq x y z
N MET A 1 13.54 31.83 -28.83
CA MET A 1 13.11 31.68 -27.42
C MET A 1 14.31 31.15 -26.67
N LEU A 2 14.81 31.80 -25.61
CA LEU A 2 15.96 31.26 -24.88
C LEU A 2 15.51 30.10 -24.00
N GLU A 3 16.04 28.90 -24.24
CA GLU A 3 16.08 27.86 -23.23
C GLU A 3 16.92 28.38 -22.06
N ARG A 4 16.28 28.71 -20.93
CA ARG A 4 17.02 28.84 -19.68
C ARG A 4 17.60 27.46 -19.38
N LYS A 5 18.92 27.30 -19.51
CA LYS A 5 19.62 26.17 -18.88
C LYS A 5 19.31 26.22 -17.39
N MET A 6 18.41 25.34 -16.95
CA MET A 6 18.13 25.17 -15.53
C MET A 6 19.39 24.61 -14.89
N GLU A 7 19.88 25.27 -13.85
CA GLU A 7 21.12 24.86 -13.19
C GLU A 7 20.93 23.48 -12.56
N LYS A 8 21.95 22.61 -12.73
CA LYS A 8 21.97 21.30 -12.08
C LYS A 8 21.99 21.52 -10.56
N LEU A 9 21.23 20.70 -9.82
CA LEU A 9 21.24 20.76 -8.36
C LEU A 9 22.67 20.60 -7.82
N ASN A 10 23.13 21.58 -7.05
CA ASN A 10 24.38 21.48 -6.30
C ASN A 10 24.17 20.55 -5.10
N VAL A 11 24.61 19.30 -5.26
CA VAL A 11 24.49 18.22 -4.27
C VAL A 11 25.20 18.59 -2.95
N ASP A 12 26.40 19.15 -3.04
CA ASP A 12 27.21 19.47 -1.86
C ASP A 12 26.55 20.58 -1.04
N LYS A 13 26.03 21.63 -1.70
CA LYS A 13 25.28 22.72 -1.04
C LYS A 13 24.01 22.23 -0.32
N VAL A 14 23.28 21.28 -0.90
CA VAL A 14 22.08 20.70 -0.27
C VAL A 14 22.44 19.85 0.96
N ILE A 15 23.59 19.17 0.92
CA ILE A 15 24.13 18.46 2.08
C ILE A 15 24.59 19.47 3.14
N GLU A 16 25.34 20.53 2.77
CA GLU A 16 25.76 21.59 3.69
C GLU A 16 24.58 22.28 4.41
N GLU A 17 23.48 22.55 3.69
CA GLU A 17 22.26 23.12 4.27
C GLU A 17 21.61 22.17 5.30
N PHE A 18 21.58 20.87 5.01
CA PHE A 18 21.08 19.84 5.92
C PHE A 18 22.01 19.62 7.14
N GLU A 19 23.33 19.58 6.91
CA GLU A 19 24.33 19.51 7.99
C GLU A 19 24.37 20.78 8.84
N ALA A 20 23.97 21.93 8.31
CA ALA A 20 23.82 23.17 9.09
C ALA A 20 22.56 23.13 9.97
N MET A 21 21.42 22.70 9.43
CA MET A 21 20.15 22.71 10.17
C MET A 21 20.04 21.61 11.24
N THR A 22 20.70 20.47 11.02
CA THR A 22 20.64 19.34 11.98
C THR A 22 21.62 19.46 13.15
N LYS A 23 22.57 20.40 13.13
CA LYS A 23 23.45 20.70 14.28
C LYS A 23 22.73 21.33 15.47
N ASP A 24 21.60 21.98 15.21
CA ASP A 24 20.77 22.66 16.20
C ASP A 24 19.30 22.49 15.80
N ALA A 25 18.88 21.21 15.77
CA ALA A 25 17.56 20.81 15.28
C ALA A 25 16.44 21.35 16.17
N GLU A 26 16.68 21.51 17.48
CA GLU A 26 15.71 22.07 18.43
C GLU A 26 15.38 23.52 18.13
N ARG A 27 16.39 24.39 17.93
CA ARG A 27 16.13 25.79 17.57
C ARG A 27 15.39 25.90 16.23
N VAL A 28 15.81 25.12 15.23
CA VAL A 28 15.14 25.14 13.90
C VAL A 28 13.70 24.64 13.97
N HIS A 29 13.42 23.63 14.80
CA HIS A 29 12.08 23.07 15.05
C HIS A 29 11.17 24.05 15.79
N ILE A 30 11.71 24.80 16.77
CA ILE A 30 10.99 25.88 17.48
C ILE A 30 10.76 27.08 16.56
N GLU A 31 11.75 27.50 15.76
CA GLU A 31 11.61 28.56 14.75
C GLU A 31 10.56 28.20 13.69
N THR A 32 10.43 26.91 13.36
CA THR A 32 9.44 26.38 12.42
C THR A 32 8.03 26.38 13.00
N LEU A 33 7.85 25.95 14.26
CA LEU A 33 6.56 26.11 14.94
C LEU A 33 6.15 27.58 14.99
N LYS A 34 7.09 28.47 15.35
CA LYS A 34 6.87 29.91 15.36
C LYS A 34 6.41 30.41 13.98
N LYS A 35 7.10 30.04 12.89
CA LYS A 35 6.69 30.40 11.51
C LYS A 35 5.27 29.91 11.19
N ILE A 36 4.94 28.66 11.49
CA ILE A 36 3.59 28.09 11.25
C ILE A 36 2.53 28.93 11.99
N LEU A 37 2.78 29.27 13.26
CA LEU A 37 1.85 30.04 14.10
C LEU A 37 1.77 31.53 13.73
N GLU A 38 2.85 32.15 13.26
CA GLU A 38 2.84 33.54 12.77
C GLU A 38 2.12 33.66 11.42
N GLU A 39 2.31 32.71 10.51
CA GLU A 39 1.65 32.71 9.20
C GLU A 39 0.15 32.35 9.31
N ASN A 40 -0.19 31.35 10.11
CA ASN A 40 -1.56 30.86 10.25
C ASN A 40 -2.33 31.43 11.45
N GLY A 41 -1.75 32.30 12.29
CA GLY A 41 -2.40 32.84 13.49
C GLY A 41 -3.69 33.65 13.24
N SER A 42 -3.98 34.01 11.99
CA SER A 42 -5.25 34.59 11.57
C SER A 42 -6.30 33.57 11.11
N ALA A 43 -6.03 32.27 11.24
CA ALA A 43 -6.95 31.20 10.83
C ALA A 43 -8.02 30.93 11.90
N GLU A 44 -9.25 30.68 11.46
CA GLU A 44 -10.42 30.45 12.32
C GLU A 44 -10.15 29.38 13.40
N TYR A 45 -9.53 28.27 12.99
CA TYR A 45 -9.19 27.16 13.89
C TYR A 45 -8.27 27.59 15.05
N LEU A 46 -7.20 28.34 14.78
CA LEU A 46 -6.26 28.78 15.82
C LEU A 46 -6.81 29.93 16.67
N GLN A 47 -7.67 30.79 16.10
CA GLN A 47 -8.37 31.84 16.85
C GLN A 47 -9.34 31.24 17.88
N ASN A 48 -10.10 30.21 17.50
CA ASN A 48 -11.03 29.51 18.38
C ASN A 48 -10.34 28.78 19.56
N LEU A 49 -9.03 28.50 19.45
CA LEU A 49 -8.23 27.84 20.48
C LEU A 49 -7.54 28.81 21.46
N GLY A 50 -7.75 30.12 21.35
CA GLY A 50 -7.26 31.09 22.34
C GLY A 50 -5.73 31.27 22.39
N LEU A 51 -5.02 30.87 21.33
CA LEU A 51 -3.58 31.12 21.19
C LEU A 51 -3.25 32.62 21.30
N ASN A 52 -4.12 33.49 20.80
CA ASN A 52 -4.04 34.96 20.92
C ASN A 52 -2.70 35.53 20.43
N GLY A 53 -2.14 34.98 19.34
CA GLY A 53 -0.86 35.39 18.77
C GLY A 53 0.39 34.92 19.51
N ARG A 54 0.25 34.05 20.53
CA ARG A 54 1.40 33.37 21.16
C ARG A 54 1.95 32.30 20.22
N THR A 55 3.27 32.20 20.16
CA THR A 55 4.02 31.38 19.18
C THR A 55 5.04 30.45 19.84
N ASP A 56 5.07 30.41 21.18
CA ASP A 56 5.97 29.55 21.94
C ASP A 56 5.43 28.10 22.09
N PRO A 57 6.31 27.08 22.18
CA PRO A 57 5.89 25.68 22.27
C PRO A 57 5.02 25.36 23.49
N GLN A 58 5.16 26.09 24.60
CA GLN A 58 4.39 25.81 25.82
C GLN A 58 2.93 26.27 25.68
N SER A 59 2.71 27.53 25.27
CA SER A 59 1.39 28.04 24.91
C SER A 59 0.72 27.20 23.82
N PHE A 60 1.48 26.72 22.85
CA PHE A 60 0.97 25.81 21.82
C PHE A 60 0.52 24.47 22.41
N ARG A 61 1.35 23.83 23.25
CA ARG A 61 1.05 22.56 23.92
C ARG A 61 -0.14 22.65 24.88
N ASP A 62 -0.34 23.80 25.52
CA ASP A 62 -1.41 24.04 26.51
C ASP A 62 -2.75 24.46 25.87
N CYS A 63 -2.74 25.15 24.72
CA CYS A 63 -3.97 25.65 24.08
C CYS A 63 -4.44 24.80 22.89
N VAL A 64 -3.54 24.10 22.19
CA VAL A 64 -3.91 23.27 21.03
C VAL A 64 -4.06 21.81 21.47
N PRO A 65 -5.24 21.19 21.31
CA PRO A 65 -5.44 19.79 21.65
C PRO A 65 -4.71 18.87 20.66
N ILE A 66 -4.46 17.64 21.08
CA ILE A 66 -4.02 16.57 20.17
C ILE A 66 -5.26 16.02 19.47
N ILE A 67 -5.25 15.89 18.15
CA ILE A 67 -6.45 15.63 17.33
C ILE A 67 -6.27 14.49 16.32
N THR A 68 -7.40 14.03 15.76
CA THR A 68 -7.47 13.07 14.66
C THR A 68 -8.11 13.70 13.42
N HIS A 69 -8.12 12.98 12.30
CA HIS A 69 -8.80 13.42 11.07
C HIS A 69 -10.27 13.80 11.29
N LYS A 70 -11.01 13.02 12.08
CA LYS A 70 -12.44 13.23 12.37
C LYS A 70 -12.72 14.62 12.97
N ASP A 71 -11.78 15.16 13.74
CA ASP A 71 -11.92 16.45 14.41
C ASP A 71 -11.66 17.62 13.45
N MET A 72 -10.92 17.37 12.36
CA MET A 72 -10.61 18.33 11.29
C MET A 72 -11.57 18.23 10.10
N GLU A 73 -12.21 17.07 9.90
CA GLU A 73 -13.10 16.78 8.78
C GLU A 73 -14.17 17.86 8.50
N PRO A 74 -14.83 18.49 9.50
CA PRO A 74 -15.77 19.59 9.25
C PRO A 74 -15.14 20.83 8.60
N TYR A 75 -13.92 21.18 9.00
CA TYR A 75 -13.16 22.31 8.47
C TYR A 75 -12.61 22.01 7.07
N ILE A 76 -12.10 20.78 6.86
CA ILE A 76 -11.61 20.33 5.56
C ILE A 76 -12.77 20.25 4.55
N GLN A 77 -13.96 19.78 4.97
CA GLN A 77 -15.13 19.71 4.09
C GLN A 77 -15.63 21.10 3.68
N ARG A 78 -15.55 22.13 4.54
CA ARG A 78 -15.84 23.53 4.16
C ARG A 78 -14.92 24.01 3.04
N ILE A 79 -13.61 23.81 3.18
CA ILE A 79 -12.62 24.17 2.15
C ILE A 79 -12.90 23.40 0.84
N ALA A 80 -13.18 22.09 0.94
CA ALA A 80 -13.52 21.26 -0.21
C ALA A 80 -14.84 21.70 -0.90
N ASP A 81 -15.82 22.18 -0.15
CA ASP A 81 -17.09 22.68 -0.68
C ASP A 81 -17.01 24.12 -1.22
N GLY A 82 -15.90 24.83 -1.00
CA GLY A 82 -15.58 26.10 -1.66
C GLY A 82 -15.34 27.29 -0.72
N ASP A 83 -15.29 27.07 0.60
CA ASP A 83 -14.92 28.11 1.56
C ASP A 83 -13.46 28.56 1.32
N ARG A 84 -13.28 29.86 1.06
CA ARG A 84 -11.97 30.51 0.83
C ARG A 84 -11.58 31.47 1.95
N SER A 85 -12.30 31.48 3.06
CA SER A 85 -11.82 32.11 4.30
C SER A 85 -10.60 31.34 4.84
N PRO A 86 -9.77 31.95 5.71
CA PRO A 86 -8.64 31.26 6.32
C PRO A 86 -9.14 30.30 7.41
N VAL A 87 -9.73 29.15 7.01
CA VAL A 87 -10.34 28.21 7.97
C VAL A 87 -9.25 27.51 8.80
N LEU A 88 -8.27 26.90 8.11
CA LEU A 88 -7.18 26.13 8.72
C LEU A 88 -5.80 26.78 8.55
N THR A 89 -5.59 27.49 7.45
CA THR A 89 -4.33 28.17 7.11
C THR A 89 -4.66 29.50 6.41
N ARG A 90 -3.71 30.45 6.46
CA ARG A 90 -3.79 31.71 5.72
C ARG A 90 -3.44 31.56 4.24
N LYS A 91 -2.64 30.56 3.86
CA LYS A 91 -2.24 30.30 2.46
C LYS A 91 -3.33 29.47 1.78
N PRO A 92 -3.67 29.75 0.51
CA PRO A 92 -4.75 29.04 -0.17
C PRO A 92 -4.41 27.55 -0.34
N ILE A 93 -5.38 26.69 -0.06
CA ILE A 93 -5.31 25.27 -0.40
C ILE A 93 -5.49 25.13 -1.91
N THR A 94 -4.49 24.56 -2.60
CA THR A 94 -4.47 24.47 -4.06
C THR A 94 -4.99 23.13 -4.56
N THR A 95 -4.84 22.06 -3.76
CA THR A 95 -5.35 20.72 -4.05
C THR A 95 -5.84 20.02 -2.78
N ILE A 96 -6.70 19.02 -2.93
CA ILE A 96 -7.01 18.05 -1.88
C ILE A 96 -6.27 16.76 -2.19
N SER A 97 -5.47 16.30 -1.24
CA SER A 97 -4.85 14.99 -1.30
C SER A 97 -5.76 13.97 -0.61
N LEU A 98 -6.15 12.94 -1.37
CA LEU A 98 -6.96 11.82 -0.89
C LEU A 98 -6.04 10.81 -0.21
N SER A 99 -6.15 10.69 1.11
CA SER A 99 -5.50 9.65 1.89
C SER A 99 -6.34 8.37 1.87
N SER A 100 -5.63 7.27 1.71
CA SER A 100 -6.10 5.89 1.67
C SER A 100 -6.81 5.44 2.95
N GLY A 101 -6.35 5.91 4.12
CA GLY A 101 -6.77 5.39 5.41
C GLY A 101 -8.19 5.73 5.76
N THR A 102 -9.13 4.84 5.46
CA THR A 102 -10.54 5.20 5.46
C THR A 102 -11.12 5.49 6.85
N THR A 103 -11.72 6.67 7.01
CA THR A 103 -12.65 6.93 8.11
C THR A 103 -14.00 6.37 7.66
N GLN A 104 -14.46 5.27 8.28
CA GLN A 104 -15.75 4.62 7.95
C GLN A 104 -15.91 4.25 6.46
N GLY A 105 -14.84 3.79 5.79
CA GLY A 105 -14.89 3.38 4.38
C GLY A 105 -14.81 4.52 3.36
N LYS A 106 -14.61 5.78 3.79
CA LYS A 106 -14.36 6.92 2.90
C LYS A 106 -12.89 7.35 2.93
N PRO A 107 -12.26 7.68 1.78
CA PRO A 107 -10.92 8.28 1.75
C PRO A 107 -10.87 9.58 2.54
N LYS A 108 -9.82 9.78 3.33
CA LYS A 108 -9.63 11.02 4.10
C LYS A 108 -9.24 12.14 3.15
N TYR A 109 -10.00 13.23 3.16
CA TYR A 109 -9.59 14.45 2.48
C TYR A 109 -8.55 15.16 3.36
N LEU A 110 -7.43 15.58 2.77
CA LEU A 110 -6.38 16.34 3.44
C LEU A 110 -5.98 17.57 2.61
N PRO A 111 -5.86 18.75 3.22
CA PRO A 111 -5.54 19.99 2.51
C PRO A 111 -4.06 20.00 2.07
N PHE A 112 -3.81 20.40 0.83
CA PHE A 112 -2.46 20.52 0.29
C PHE A 112 -2.26 21.88 -0.41
N ASN A 113 -1.13 22.52 -0.15
CA ASN A 113 -0.78 23.85 -0.66
C ASN A 113 0.65 23.87 -1.22
N ASP A 114 1.03 24.99 -1.82
CA ASP A 114 2.31 25.13 -2.52
C ASP A 114 3.52 25.22 -1.57
N GLU A 115 3.28 25.35 -0.26
CA GLU A 115 4.33 25.29 0.77
C GLU A 115 4.67 23.84 1.13
N LEU A 116 3.67 23.00 1.40
CA LEU A 116 3.88 21.55 1.53
C LEU A 116 4.52 20.93 0.28
N MET A 117 4.29 21.51 -0.90
CA MET A 117 5.03 21.14 -2.12
C MET A 117 6.52 21.42 -1.97
N GLU A 118 6.93 22.63 -1.57
CA GLU A 118 8.35 22.97 -1.45
C GLU A 118 9.03 22.21 -0.29
N ASP A 119 8.33 22.00 0.84
CA ASP A 119 8.76 21.13 1.94
C ASP A 119 9.03 19.69 1.46
N THR A 120 8.09 19.13 0.67
CA THR A 120 8.23 17.81 0.04
C THR A 120 9.42 17.78 -0.92
N LEU A 121 9.59 18.83 -1.73
CA LEU A 121 10.72 18.97 -2.66
C LEU A 121 12.06 19.10 -1.94
N GLN A 122 12.11 19.70 -0.74
CA GLN A 122 13.31 19.72 0.07
C GLN A 122 13.74 18.31 0.47
N ILE A 123 12.82 17.46 0.97
CA ILE A 123 13.14 16.04 1.26
C ILE A 123 13.65 15.31 0.01
N TYR A 124 12.96 15.44 -1.13
CA TYR A 124 13.40 14.79 -2.37
C TYR A 124 14.80 15.26 -2.81
N ARG A 125 15.13 16.56 -2.65
CA ARG A 125 16.47 17.09 -2.94
C ARG A 125 17.53 16.58 -1.97
N THR A 126 17.25 16.58 -0.65
CA THR A 126 18.17 16.07 0.39
C THR A 126 18.47 14.58 0.17
N SER A 127 17.42 13.76 0.04
CA SER A 127 17.52 12.34 -0.27
C SER A 127 18.30 12.05 -1.54
N PHE A 128 17.99 12.80 -2.62
CA PHE A 128 18.74 12.70 -3.87
C PHE A 128 20.20 13.12 -3.71
N ALA A 129 20.51 14.16 -2.94
CA ALA A 129 21.87 14.62 -2.72
C ALA A 129 22.73 13.55 -2.03
N PHE A 130 22.27 13.00 -0.90
CA PHE A 130 22.96 11.89 -0.22
C PHE A 130 23.06 10.64 -1.12
N ARG A 131 21.96 10.22 -1.76
CA ARG A 131 21.96 9.07 -2.69
C ARG A 131 22.91 9.26 -3.88
N ASN A 132 22.96 10.45 -4.48
CA ASN A 132 23.82 10.74 -5.63
C ASN A 132 25.29 10.93 -5.24
N ARG A 133 25.61 11.25 -3.98
CA ARG A 133 26.99 11.24 -3.48
C ARG A 133 27.54 9.80 -3.45
N GLU A 134 26.74 8.85 -2.98
CA GLU A 134 27.15 7.44 -2.85
C GLU A 134 26.97 6.62 -4.15
N PHE A 135 25.93 6.93 -4.95
CA PHE A 135 25.60 6.27 -6.22
C PHE A 135 25.35 7.31 -7.33
N PRO A 136 26.41 7.94 -7.89
CA PRO A 136 26.25 9.06 -8.82
C PRO A 136 25.50 8.68 -10.11
N VAL A 137 24.40 9.37 -10.40
CA VAL A 137 23.71 9.29 -11.69
C VAL A 137 24.20 10.38 -12.64
N GLY A 138 24.28 10.03 -13.92
CA GLY A 138 24.68 10.92 -15.01
C GLY A 138 23.47 11.42 -15.81
N ASN A 139 23.68 11.72 -17.09
CA ASN A 139 22.63 12.17 -18.01
C ASN A 139 21.69 11.05 -18.50
N GLY A 140 21.57 9.95 -17.76
CA GLY A 140 20.77 8.78 -18.13
C GLY A 140 19.27 8.94 -17.90
N LYS A 141 18.56 7.81 -17.95
CA LYS A 141 17.11 7.70 -17.72
C LYS A 141 16.81 6.81 -16.52
N ALA A 142 15.61 6.97 -15.99
CA ALA A 142 15.03 6.18 -14.92
C ALA A 142 13.86 5.34 -15.47
N LEU A 143 13.87 4.03 -15.21
CA LEU A 143 12.70 3.19 -15.44
C LEU A 143 11.76 3.34 -14.26
N GLN A 144 10.76 4.21 -14.40
CA GLN A 144 9.83 4.55 -13.32
C GLN A 144 8.45 3.93 -13.54
N PHE A 145 8.08 2.94 -12.73
CA PHE A 145 6.73 2.41 -12.66
C PHE A 145 5.86 3.33 -11.80
N ASN A 146 5.61 4.53 -12.32
CA ASN A 146 4.82 5.58 -11.69
C ASN A 146 3.44 5.64 -12.34
N PHE A 147 2.40 5.29 -11.60
CA PHE A 147 1.01 5.31 -12.05
C PHE A 147 0.28 6.46 -11.36
N SER A 148 -0.67 7.10 -12.04
CA SER A 148 -1.41 8.24 -11.49
C SER A 148 -2.88 8.19 -11.83
N SER A 149 -3.70 8.33 -10.78
CA SER A 149 -5.16 8.41 -10.83
C SER A 149 -5.67 9.50 -11.77
N LYS A 150 -6.94 9.34 -12.19
CA LYS A 150 -7.78 10.45 -12.64
C LYS A 150 -8.04 11.36 -11.44
N GLN A 151 -7.66 12.64 -11.53
CA GLN A 151 -8.08 13.65 -10.56
C GLN A 151 -9.56 13.96 -10.76
N SER A 152 -10.32 14.00 -9.66
CA SER A 152 -11.68 14.55 -9.62
C SER A 152 -11.65 16.03 -9.22
N LYS A 153 -12.82 16.65 -9.10
CA LYS A 153 -12.97 17.98 -8.50
C LYS A 153 -13.90 17.92 -7.30
N THR A 154 -13.57 18.69 -6.26
CA THR A 154 -14.48 18.94 -5.14
C THR A 154 -15.63 19.87 -5.56
N LYS A 155 -16.67 20.03 -4.72
CA LYS A 155 -17.77 20.96 -5.03
C LYS A 155 -17.29 22.41 -5.18
N GLY A 156 -16.30 22.81 -4.38
CA GLY A 156 -15.59 24.10 -4.47
C GLY A 156 -14.64 24.25 -5.66
N GLY A 157 -14.50 23.21 -6.49
CA GLY A 157 -13.69 23.22 -7.71
C GLY A 157 -12.21 22.93 -7.53
N LEU A 158 -11.74 22.61 -6.31
CA LEU A 158 -10.36 22.16 -6.07
C LEU A 158 -10.12 20.81 -6.77
N ALA A 159 -8.91 20.59 -7.29
CA ALA A 159 -8.53 19.27 -7.79
C ALA A 159 -8.35 18.32 -6.60
N ALA A 160 -8.96 17.14 -6.68
CA ALA A 160 -8.82 16.07 -5.70
C ALA A 160 -8.19 14.84 -6.35
N GLY A 161 -7.16 14.30 -5.72
CA GLY A 161 -6.39 13.16 -6.21
C GLY A 161 -5.46 12.67 -5.10
N THR A 162 -4.75 11.57 -5.31
CA THR A 162 -3.85 11.04 -4.28
C THR A 162 -2.52 11.80 -4.24
N ALA A 163 -1.78 11.69 -3.14
CA ALA A 163 -0.57 12.49 -2.91
C ALA A 163 0.46 12.37 -4.05
N THR A 164 0.71 11.14 -4.53
CA THR A 164 1.56 10.83 -5.70
C THR A 164 1.05 11.49 -6.97
N THR A 165 -0.25 11.40 -7.25
CA THR A 165 -0.92 12.03 -8.40
C THR A 165 -0.81 13.55 -8.37
N ASN A 166 -1.05 14.18 -7.22
CA ASN A 166 -0.94 15.63 -7.05
C ASN A 166 0.53 16.08 -7.20
N LEU A 167 1.48 15.30 -6.67
CA LEU A 167 2.93 15.54 -6.79
C LEU A 167 3.40 15.45 -8.24
N PHE A 168 3.17 14.34 -8.93
CA PHE A 168 3.67 14.10 -10.29
C PHE A 168 3.07 15.05 -11.33
N ARG A 169 1.86 15.57 -11.11
CA ARG A 169 1.22 16.57 -11.98
C ARG A 169 1.68 18.01 -11.68
N ASN A 170 2.32 18.29 -10.54
CA ASN A 170 2.76 19.63 -10.18
C ASN A 170 3.99 20.09 -11.00
N SER A 171 3.95 21.33 -11.48
CA SER A 171 5.03 21.94 -12.28
C SER A 171 6.34 22.11 -11.49
N HIS A 172 6.27 22.40 -10.19
CA HIS A 172 7.45 22.54 -9.32
C HIS A 172 8.17 21.19 -9.19
N PHE A 173 7.42 20.09 -9.06
CA PHE A 173 7.99 18.74 -9.06
C PHE A 173 8.62 18.38 -10.41
N LYS A 174 7.93 18.61 -11.54
CA LYS A 174 8.51 18.36 -12.87
C LYS A 174 9.79 19.18 -13.10
N ASN A 175 9.84 20.42 -12.64
CA ASN A 175 11.04 21.26 -12.69
C ASN A 175 12.17 20.73 -11.79
N ALA A 176 11.87 20.27 -10.57
CA ALA A 176 12.86 19.70 -9.65
C ALA A 176 13.44 18.36 -10.16
N VAL A 177 12.59 17.50 -10.74
CA VAL A 177 13.02 16.26 -11.42
C VAL A 177 14.01 16.56 -12.55
N GLN A 178 13.81 17.65 -13.29
CA GLN A 178 14.74 18.10 -14.33
C GLN A 178 16.09 18.62 -13.76
N THR A 179 16.10 19.40 -12.67
CA THR A 179 17.36 19.88 -12.06
C THR A 179 18.16 18.77 -11.36
N MET A 180 17.46 17.74 -10.86
CA MET A 180 18.06 16.48 -10.37
C MET A 180 18.46 15.52 -11.50
N GLN A 181 18.19 15.87 -12.76
CA GLN A 181 18.47 15.06 -13.97
C GLN A 181 17.75 13.71 -14.05
N LEU A 182 16.71 13.48 -13.23
CA LEU A 182 16.01 12.19 -13.08
C LEU A 182 14.97 11.96 -14.20
N LYS A 183 15.42 11.92 -15.46
CA LYS A 183 14.54 11.77 -16.63
C LYS A 183 13.85 10.41 -16.64
N CYS A 184 12.52 10.36 -16.51
CA CYS A 184 11.75 9.14 -16.74
C CYS A 184 11.93 8.66 -18.20
N CYS A 185 11.99 7.34 -18.43
CA CYS A 185 12.02 6.74 -19.76
C CYS A 185 10.64 6.70 -20.45
N SER A 186 9.56 6.83 -19.69
CA SER A 186 8.17 6.71 -20.15
C SER A 186 7.53 8.09 -20.36
N PRO A 187 6.75 8.30 -21.44
CA PRO A 187 5.99 9.53 -21.66
C PRO A 187 4.98 9.84 -20.55
N ASP A 188 4.63 11.13 -20.43
CA ASP A 188 3.55 11.61 -19.55
C ASP A 188 2.23 10.87 -19.85
N GLU A 189 1.92 10.59 -21.11
CA GLU A 189 0.70 9.87 -21.52
C GLU A 189 0.65 8.43 -20.98
N VAL A 190 1.80 7.82 -20.63
CA VAL A 190 1.87 6.50 -19.98
C VAL A 190 1.73 6.64 -18.47
N VAL A 191 2.47 7.58 -17.85
CA VAL A 191 2.44 7.84 -16.39
C VAL A 191 1.04 8.26 -15.91
N PHE A 192 0.33 9.02 -16.74
CA PHE A 192 -1.03 9.51 -16.50
C PHE A 192 -2.09 8.72 -17.30
N GLY A 193 -1.74 7.52 -17.76
CA GLY A 193 -2.60 6.64 -18.55
C GLY A 193 -3.85 6.18 -17.79
N SER A 194 -4.93 5.94 -18.53
CA SER A 194 -6.25 5.70 -17.92
C SER A 194 -6.51 4.25 -17.47
N ASP A 195 -5.62 3.33 -17.84
CA ASP A 195 -5.65 1.89 -17.58
C ASP A 195 -4.29 1.45 -17.01
N PHE A 196 -4.30 0.80 -15.84
CA PHE A 196 -3.10 0.35 -15.15
C PHE A 196 -2.29 -0.69 -15.93
N HIS A 197 -2.95 -1.68 -16.53
CA HIS A 197 -2.28 -2.78 -17.23
C HIS A 197 -1.66 -2.31 -18.55
N GLN A 198 -2.35 -1.43 -19.29
CA GLN A 198 -1.81 -0.80 -20.50
C GLN A 198 -0.62 0.10 -20.16
N SER A 199 -0.73 0.89 -19.09
CA SER A 199 0.37 1.76 -18.63
C SER A 199 1.58 0.95 -18.19
N LEU A 200 1.38 -0.14 -17.43
CA LEU A 200 2.44 -1.04 -16.99
C LEU A 200 3.16 -1.72 -18.17
N TYR A 201 2.40 -2.25 -19.15
CA TYR A 201 2.96 -2.84 -20.37
C TYR A 201 3.83 -1.82 -21.13
N CYS A 202 3.35 -0.59 -21.26
CA CYS A 202 4.08 0.50 -21.91
C CYS A 202 5.30 1.00 -21.10
N HIS A 203 5.27 0.96 -19.76
CA HIS A 203 6.46 1.22 -18.94
C HIS A 203 7.57 0.20 -19.20
N LEU A 204 7.23 -1.10 -19.24
CA LEU A 204 8.18 -2.16 -19.58
C LEU A 204 8.76 -1.95 -20.98
N LEU A 205 7.91 -1.69 -21.98
CA LEU A 205 8.33 -1.43 -23.36
C LEU A 205 9.26 -0.20 -23.48
N CYS A 206 8.95 0.91 -22.81
CA CYS A 206 9.83 2.08 -22.74
C CYS A 206 11.17 1.78 -22.07
N GLY A 207 11.18 0.92 -21.03
CA GLY A 207 12.41 0.45 -20.39
C GLY A 207 13.31 -0.29 -21.39
N LEU A 208 12.76 -1.26 -22.12
CA LEU A 208 13.48 -2.06 -23.11
C LEU A 208 14.05 -1.19 -24.25
N ILE A 209 13.24 -0.28 -24.83
CA ILE A 209 13.65 0.64 -25.90
C ILE A 209 14.86 1.49 -25.47
N PHE A 210 14.91 1.90 -24.20
CA PHE A 210 15.96 2.75 -23.65
C PHE A 210 16.95 2.00 -22.76
N ARG A 211 17.11 0.67 -22.90
CA ARG A 211 17.82 -0.18 -21.94
C ARG A 211 19.25 0.26 -21.59
N GLU A 212 19.99 0.79 -22.56
CA GLU A 212 21.35 1.32 -22.36
C GLU A 212 21.37 2.66 -21.61
N GLU A 213 20.30 3.46 -21.67
CA GLU A 213 20.19 4.72 -20.92
C GLU A 213 19.71 4.52 -19.48
N ILE A 214 19.10 3.39 -19.12
CA ILE A 214 18.56 3.14 -17.78
C ILE A 214 19.68 3.07 -16.75
N GLN A 215 19.70 4.01 -15.81
CA GLN A 215 20.66 4.05 -14.70
C GLN A 215 20.09 3.66 -13.34
N PHE A 216 18.76 3.63 -13.20
CA PHE A 216 18.09 3.02 -12.05
C PHE A 216 16.66 2.63 -12.40
N VAL A 217 16.14 1.64 -11.67
CA VAL A 217 14.72 1.26 -11.69
C VAL A 217 14.06 1.81 -10.44
N SER A 218 12.84 2.34 -10.55
CA SER A 218 12.09 2.82 -9.39
C SER A 218 10.58 2.66 -9.50
N SER A 219 9.92 2.63 -8.34
CA SER A 219 8.51 2.94 -8.17
C SER A 219 8.34 3.57 -6.79
N THR A 220 7.15 4.06 -6.46
CA THR A 220 6.87 4.53 -5.10
C THR A 220 7.04 3.40 -4.08
N PHE A 221 6.66 2.14 -4.40
CA PHE A 221 6.64 1.00 -3.47
C PHE A 221 7.24 -0.27 -4.08
N ALA A 222 7.83 -1.13 -3.25
CA ALA A 222 8.47 -2.40 -3.64
C ALA A 222 7.55 -3.34 -4.42
N HIS A 223 6.29 -3.49 -3.97
CA HIS A 223 5.27 -4.31 -4.61
C HIS A 223 5.16 -4.00 -6.11
N SER A 224 5.08 -2.72 -6.49
CA SER A 224 4.86 -2.30 -7.87
C SER A 224 6.00 -2.71 -8.81
N ILE A 225 7.24 -2.77 -8.30
CA ILE A 225 8.41 -3.24 -9.05
C ILE A 225 8.36 -4.77 -9.20
N VAL A 226 8.00 -5.50 -8.14
CA VAL A 226 7.83 -6.96 -8.21
C VAL A 226 6.68 -7.34 -9.15
N LEU A 227 5.56 -6.61 -9.11
CA LEU A 227 4.43 -6.79 -10.01
C LEU A 227 4.83 -6.51 -11.47
N ALA A 228 5.58 -5.43 -11.72
CA ALA A 228 6.04 -5.12 -13.06
C ALA A 228 6.91 -6.22 -13.68
N PHE A 229 7.89 -6.75 -12.95
CA PHE A 229 8.72 -7.84 -13.45
C PHE A 229 7.97 -9.19 -13.47
N ARG A 230 7.02 -9.46 -12.57
CA ARG A 230 6.10 -10.62 -12.68
C ARG A 230 5.19 -10.55 -13.92
N THR A 231 4.78 -9.34 -14.33
CA THR A 231 4.08 -9.15 -15.61
C THR A 231 5.04 -9.37 -16.79
N PHE A 232 6.29 -8.89 -16.71
CA PHE A 232 7.31 -9.16 -17.72
C PHE A 232 7.54 -10.67 -17.93
N GLU A 233 7.64 -11.48 -16.87
CA GLU A 233 7.74 -12.96 -16.95
C GLU A 233 6.63 -13.59 -17.83
N GLN A 234 5.48 -12.91 -18.00
CA GLN A 234 4.30 -13.38 -18.73
C GLN A 234 4.11 -12.77 -20.13
N VAL A 235 4.80 -11.67 -20.47
CA VAL A 235 4.58 -10.92 -21.73
C VAL A 235 5.87 -10.52 -22.46
N TRP A 236 7.04 -11.00 -22.03
CA TRP A 236 8.33 -10.65 -22.62
C TRP A 236 8.42 -11.01 -24.11
N GLU A 237 7.82 -12.12 -24.55
CA GLU A 237 7.73 -12.51 -25.97
C GLU A 237 6.95 -11.46 -26.79
N GLU A 238 5.75 -11.09 -26.33
CA GLU A 238 4.92 -10.04 -26.95
C GLU A 238 5.65 -8.69 -27.01
N LEU A 239 6.42 -8.35 -25.97
CA LEU A 239 7.27 -7.15 -25.94
C LEU A 239 8.42 -7.23 -26.96
N CYS A 240 9.05 -8.39 -27.15
CA CYS A 240 10.09 -8.59 -28.17
C CYS A 240 9.50 -8.46 -29.58
N ASP A 241 8.35 -9.08 -29.85
CA ASP A 241 7.65 -8.97 -31.14
C ASP A 241 7.28 -7.52 -31.46
N ASN A 242 6.78 -6.77 -30.46
CA ASN A 242 6.44 -5.34 -30.61
C ASN A 242 7.67 -4.49 -30.97
N ILE A 243 8.86 -4.82 -30.43
CA ILE A 243 10.13 -4.16 -30.77
C ILE A 243 10.61 -4.60 -32.16
N ARG A 244 10.50 -5.88 -32.51
CA ARG A 244 10.92 -6.45 -33.80
C ARG A 244 10.16 -5.78 -34.96
N ASP A 245 8.84 -5.78 -34.88
CA ASP A 245 7.95 -5.27 -35.93
C ASP A 245 7.77 -3.74 -35.87
N GLY A 246 8.10 -3.11 -34.72
CA GLY A 246 7.87 -1.69 -34.48
C GLY A 246 6.39 -1.32 -34.29
N VAL A 247 5.52 -2.31 -34.06
CA VAL A 247 4.06 -2.15 -33.95
C VAL A 247 3.58 -2.49 -32.54
N LEU A 248 2.78 -1.60 -31.95
CA LEU A 248 2.24 -1.79 -30.60
C LEU A 248 1.00 -2.69 -30.62
N SER A 249 1.04 -3.75 -29.79
CA SER A 249 -0.02 -4.74 -29.57
C SER A 249 -1.44 -4.16 -29.45
N SER A 250 -2.42 -4.96 -29.88
CA SER A 250 -3.86 -4.69 -29.68
C SER A 250 -4.27 -4.68 -28.20
N ARG A 251 -3.41 -5.20 -27.31
CA ARG A 251 -3.53 -5.07 -25.84
C ARG A 251 -3.64 -3.61 -25.38
N VAL A 252 -2.95 -2.69 -26.07
CA VAL A 252 -3.03 -1.25 -25.77
C VAL A 252 -4.11 -0.63 -26.65
N THR A 253 -5.19 -0.17 -26.03
CA THR A 253 -6.37 0.41 -26.68
C THR A 253 -6.47 1.92 -26.49
N ASP A 254 -5.90 2.48 -25.42
CA ASP A 254 -5.92 3.93 -25.13
C ASP A 254 -5.21 4.73 -26.25
N PRO A 255 -5.93 5.57 -27.03
CA PRO A 255 -5.34 6.27 -28.17
C PRO A 255 -4.23 7.25 -27.82
N SER A 256 -4.21 7.78 -26.59
CA SER A 256 -3.17 8.69 -26.11
C SER A 256 -1.87 7.93 -25.88
N ILE A 257 -1.94 6.79 -25.18
CA ILE A 257 -0.81 5.88 -24.96
C ILE A 257 -0.27 5.38 -26.31
N ARG A 258 -1.14 4.90 -27.22
CA ARG A 258 -0.68 4.41 -28.54
C ARG A 258 0.05 5.50 -29.35
N ASN A 259 -0.44 6.74 -29.34
CA ASN A 259 0.18 7.88 -30.02
C ASN A 259 1.46 8.39 -29.32
N ALA A 260 1.64 8.16 -28.03
CA ALA A 260 2.90 8.45 -27.35
C ALA A 260 3.97 7.41 -27.69
N ILE A 261 3.61 6.12 -27.62
CA ILE A 261 4.53 5.01 -27.88
C ILE A 261 4.92 4.90 -29.36
N SER A 262 4.02 5.17 -30.32
CA SER A 262 4.33 5.11 -31.76
C SER A 262 5.38 6.13 -32.23
N LYS A 263 5.70 7.14 -31.42
CA LYS A 263 6.80 8.10 -31.68
C LYS A 263 8.15 7.56 -31.22
N LEU A 264 8.15 6.60 -30.29
CA LEU A 264 9.34 5.97 -29.70
C LEU A 264 9.67 4.63 -30.36
N LEU A 265 8.63 3.82 -30.57
CA LEU A 265 8.72 2.47 -31.13
C LEU A 265 9.06 2.54 -32.63
N LYS A 266 10.11 1.80 -33.02
CA LYS A 266 10.59 1.65 -34.39
C LYS A 266 11.01 0.19 -34.58
N PRO A 267 10.86 -0.41 -35.77
CA PRO A 267 11.29 -1.79 -36.00
C PRO A 267 12.78 -1.95 -35.70
N ASN A 268 13.12 -2.82 -34.76
CA ASN A 268 14.49 -3.08 -34.32
C ASN A 268 14.69 -4.57 -34.02
N PHE A 269 15.02 -5.32 -35.07
CA PHE A 269 15.29 -6.75 -34.99
C PHE A 269 16.46 -7.08 -34.04
N GLU A 270 17.56 -6.33 -34.12
CA GLU A 270 18.76 -6.55 -33.30
C GLU A 270 18.46 -6.44 -31.80
N LEU A 271 17.66 -5.44 -31.39
CA LEU A 271 17.24 -5.27 -30.00
C LEU A 271 16.26 -6.37 -29.55
N ALA A 272 15.34 -6.77 -30.41
CA ALA A 272 14.37 -7.83 -30.09
C ALA A 272 15.06 -9.18 -29.87
N GLU A 273 15.94 -9.60 -30.77
CA GLU A 273 16.69 -10.86 -30.63
C GLU A 273 17.67 -10.80 -29.44
N LEU A 274 18.33 -9.67 -29.18
CA LEU A 274 19.18 -9.49 -28.01
C LEU A 274 18.41 -9.66 -26.69
N ILE A 275 17.22 -9.08 -26.57
CA ILE A 275 16.36 -9.26 -25.37
C ILE A 275 15.89 -10.72 -25.29
N HIS A 276 15.58 -11.35 -26.42
CA HIS A 276 15.10 -12.73 -26.48
C HIS A 276 16.19 -13.74 -26.05
N GLU A 277 17.43 -13.61 -26.58
CA GLU A 277 18.59 -14.39 -26.12
C GLU A 277 18.86 -14.18 -24.62
N LYS A 278 18.76 -12.94 -24.13
CA LYS A 278 18.94 -12.61 -22.71
C LYS A 278 17.87 -13.27 -21.82
N CYS A 279 16.60 -13.23 -22.21
CA CYS A 279 15.52 -13.92 -21.50
C CYS A 279 15.71 -15.43 -21.48
N LEU A 280 16.11 -16.05 -22.59
CA LEU A 280 16.37 -17.50 -22.65
C LEU A 280 17.62 -17.93 -21.86
N GLY A 281 18.61 -17.05 -21.69
CA GLY A 281 19.78 -17.30 -20.84
C GLY A 281 19.49 -17.25 -19.33
N LEU A 282 18.37 -16.69 -18.90
CA LEU A 282 18.04 -16.48 -17.49
C LEU A 282 17.45 -17.74 -16.83
N SER A 283 18.24 -18.39 -15.98
CA SER A 283 17.74 -19.44 -15.10
C SER A 283 16.77 -18.89 -14.05
N ASN A 284 15.48 -19.23 -14.17
CA ASN A 284 14.41 -18.84 -13.23
C ASN A 284 14.33 -17.32 -12.97
N TRP A 285 14.61 -16.48 -13.97
CA TRP A 285 14.55 -15.00 -13.87
C TRP A 285 15.46 -14.36 -12.80
N TYR A 286 16.48 -15.07 -12.31
CA TYR A 286 17.45 -14.51 -11.36
C TYR A 286 18.37 -13.49 -12.04
N GLY A 287 18.49 -12.27 -11.49
CA GLY A 287 19.30 -11.21 -12.09
C GLY A 287 18.69 -10.58 -13.35
N LEU A 288 17.38 -10.71 -13.55
CA LEU A 288 16.66 -10.12 -14.70
C LEU A 288 16.90 -8.61 -14.89
N ILE A 289 17.01 -7.83 -13.80
CA ILE A 289 17.19 -6.38 -13.85
C ILE A 289 18.55 -5.98 -14.47
N PRO A 290 19.71 -6.45 -13.97
CA PRO A 290 21.00 -6.12 -14.59
C PRO A 290 21.19 -6.71 -16.00
N GLU A 291 20.61 -7.89 -16.32
CA GLU A 291 20.73 -8.46 -17.67
C GLU A 291 19.93 -7.66 -18.73
N LEU A 292 18.73 -7.17 -18.38
CA LEU A 292 18.00 -6.24 -19.24
C LEU A 292 18.68 -4.87 -19.28
N PHE A 293 19.11 -4.33 -18.14
CA PHE A 293 19.53 -2.93 -17.97
C PHE A 293 21.00 -2.85 -17.47
N PRO A 294 22.00 -2.94 -18.36
CA PRO A 294 23.40 -3.17 -17.98
C PRO A 294 24.04 -1.97 -17.25
N ASN A 295 23.48 -0.77 -17.40
CA ASN A 295 23.95 0.46 -16.77
C ASN A 295 23.20 0.81 -15.46
N VAL A 296 22.35 -0.10 -14.97
CA VAL A 296 21.57 0.08 -13.74
C VAL A 296 22.48 0.09 -12.50
N LYS A 297 22.28 1.07 -11.61
CA LYS A 297 23.11 1.29 -10.41
C LYS A 297 22.42 0.92 -9.12
N TYR A 298 21.09 1.00 -9.08
CA TYR A 298 20.27 0.66 -7.92
C TYR A 298 18.79 0.44 -8.33
N VAL A 299 18.04 -0.16 -7.42
CA VAL A 299 16.56 -0.20 -7.44
C VAL A 299 16.03 0.66 -6.28
N TYR A 300 15.07 1.54 -6.52
CA TYR A 300 14.62 2.55 -5.55
C TYR A 300 13.09 2.55 -5.31
N GLY A 301 12.67 2.65 -4.05
CA GLY A 301 11.25 2.75 -3.66
C GLY A 301 11.04 2.51 -2.17
N ILE A 302 9.82 2.65 -1.66
CA ILE A 302 9.50 2.32 -0.26
C ILE A 302 9.52 0.80 -0.09
N MET A 303 10.33 0.34 0.86
CA MET A 303 10.74 -1.07 1.05
C MET A 303 10.63 -1.55 2.52
N THR A 304 10.10 -0.72 3.42
CA THR A 304 9.92 -0.99 4.86
C THR A 304 8.51 -1.46 5.20
N GLY A 305 8.30 -2.01 6.40
CA GLY A 305 6.97 -2.42 6.87
C GLY A 305 6.34 -3.49 5.97
N SER A 306 5.09 -3.30 5.54
CA SER A 306 4.37 -4.12 4.55
C SER A 306 5.15 -4.43 3.25
N MET A 307 6.19 -3.65 2.93
CA MET A 307 7.01 -3.85 1.74
C MET A 307 8.25 -4.76 1.97
N GLU A 308 8.61 -5.06 3.22
CA GLU A 308 9.71 -5.98 3.56
C GLU A 308 9.54 -7.40 2.94
N PRO A 309 8.33 -8.01 2.87
CA PRO A 309 8.15 -9.34 2.24
C PRO A 309 8.54 -9.39 0.76
N TYR A 310 8.41 -8.26 0.05
CA TYR A 310 8.75 -8.15 -1.36
C TYR A 310 10.27 -8.12 -1.61
N LEU A 311 11.08 -7.81 -0.58
CA LEU A 311 12.54 -7.77 -0.69
C LEU A 311 13.14 -9.08 -1.19
N LYS A 312 12.59 -10.23 -0.80
CA LYS A 312 13.07 -11.54 -1.29
C LYS A 312 13.00 -11.65 -2.82
N LYS A 313 11.86 -11.30 -3.42
CA LYS A 313 11.67 -11.37 -4.89
C LYS A 313 12.31 -10.18 -5.60
N LEU A 314 12.48 -9.01 -4.95
CA LEU A 314 13.32 -7.94 -5.48
C LEU A 314 14.80 -8.34 -5.57
N ARG A 315 15.39 -8.89 -4.49
CA ARG A 315 16.77 -9.39 -4.46
C ARG A 315 16.99 -10.48 -5.51
N HIS A 316 15.99 -11.32 -5.76
CA HIS A 316 16.01 -12.31 -6.85
C HIS A 316 16.10 -11.66 -8.23
N TYR A 317 15.31 -10.61 -8.52
CA TYR A 317 15.38 -9.89 -9.80
C TYR A 317 16.61 -8.98 -9.94
N SER A 318 17.09 -8.39 -8.83
CA SER A 318 18.21 -7.43 -8.83
C SER A 318 19.58 -8.10 -8.78
N ALA A 319 19.67 -9.34 -8.27
CA ALA A 319 20.93 -9.95 -7.85
C ALA A 319 21.74 -8.95 -6.99
N GLU A 320 23.00 -8.71 -7.34
CA GLU A 320 23.93 -7.81 -6.63
C GLU A 320 23.58 -6.31 -6.73
N ILE A 321 22.60 -5.90 -7.56
CA ILE A 321 22.21 -4.49 -7.68
C ILE A 321 21.55 -4.01 -6.36
N PRO A 322 22.05 -2.93 -5.73
CA PRO A 322 21.59 -2.51 -4.40
C PRO A 322 20.13 -2.04 -4.40
N LEU A 323 19.42 -2.45 -3.35
CA LEU A 323 18.04 -2.05 -3.07
C LEU A 323 18.05 -0.86 -2.10
N LEU A 324 17.51 0.27 -2.53
CA LEU A 324 17.55 1.54 -1.79
C LEU A 324 16.13 1.97 -1.37
N SER A 325 15.89 2.03 -0.07
CA SER A 325 14.65 2.56 0.49
C SER A 325 14.48 4.05 0.18
N GLY A 326 13.29 4.43 -0.29
CA GLY A 326 12.85 5.81 -0.43
C GLY A 326 12.46 6.48 0.89
N ASP A 327 12.13 7.76 0.81
CA ASP A 327 11.92 8.66 1.96
C ASP A 327 10.64 8.37 2.76
N TYR A 328 10.60 8.86 4.00
CA TYR A 328 9.49 8.65 4.92
C TYR A 328 8.54 9.85 4.96
N GLY A 329 7.26 9.59 4.70
CA GLY A 329 6.19 10.57 4.67
C GLY A 329 4.80 9.93 4.54
N ALA A 330 3.77 10.75 4.72
CA ALA A 330 2.36 10.39 4.62
C ALA A 330 1.58 11.48 3.86
N THR A 331 0.27 11.30 3.63
CA THR A 331 -0.53 12.30 2.88
C THR A 331 -0.59 13.63 3.65
N GLU A 332 -0.53 13.54 4.96
CA GLU A 332 -0.48 14.63 5.93
C GLU A 332 0.82 15.46 5.88
N GLY A 333 1.88 14.94 5.26
CA GLY A 333 3.19 15.60 5.15
C GLY A 333 4.34 14.61 5.05
N TRP A 334 5.42 15.01 4.38
CA TRP A 334 6.69 14.29 4.41
C TRP A 334 7.44 14.61 5.72
N ILE A 335 8.29 13.69 6.21
CA ILE A 335 8.82 13.74 7.58
C ILE A 335 10.34 13.65 7.62
N ALA A 336 10.91 12.66 6.93
CA ALA A 336 12.32 12.32 7.07
C ALA A 336 12.94 11.79 5.78
N ALA A 337 14.19 12.15 5.51
CA ALA A 337 14.94 11.74 4.31
C ALA A 337 15.88 10.56 4.60
N ASN A 338 16.12 9.70 3.61
CA ASN A 338 17.16 8.68 3.69
C ASN A 338 18.55 9.31 3.45
N VAL A 339 19.26 9.63 4.54
CA VAL A 339 20.64 10.17 4.51
C VAL A 339 21.72 9.09 4.55
N ASN A 340 21.35 7.84 4.82
CA ASN A 340 22.24 6.69 4.92
C ASN A 340 21.96 5.66 3.79
N PRO A 341 22.06 6.03 2.50
CA PRO A 341 21.60 5.22 1.37
C PRO A 341 22.43 3.94 1.13
N LYS A 342 23.44 3.63 1.95
CA LYS A 342 24.16 2.34 1.93
C LYS A 342 23.58 1.30 2.88
N LEU A 343 22.65 1.68 3.78
CA LEU A 343 21.98 0.73 4.66
C LEU A 343 21.02 -0.16 3.84
N PRO A 344 20.98 -1.48 4.11
CA PRO A 344 20.01 -2.36 3.49
C PRO A 344 18.59 -2.00 3.98
N PRO A 345 17.53 -2.22 3.18
CA PRO A 345 16.17 -1.81 3.52
C PRO A 345 15.67 -2.27 4.90
N GLU A 346 16.09 -3.45 5.34
CA GLU A 346 15.78 -4.05 6.64
C GLU A 346 16.38 -3.27 7.83
N LEU A 347 17.36 -2.40 7.59
CA LEU A 347 18.07 -1.59 8.59
C LEU A 347 17.99 -0.07 8.32
N VAL A 348 17.24 0.38 7.31
CA VAL A 348 17.22 1.81 6.96
C VAL A 348 16.71 2.69 8.10
N THR A 349 17.33 3.86 8.21
CA THR A 349 16.91 4.96 9.07
C THR A 349 16.64 6.22 8.24
N PHE A 350 15.73 7.06 8.74
CA PHE A 350 15.34 8.31 8.10
C PHE A 350 15.59 9.46 9.09
N ALA A 351 16.41 10.44 8.70
CA ALA A 351 16.69 11.59 9.53
C ALA A 351 15.59 12.66 9.34
N VAL A 352 14.97 13.10 10.44
CA VAL A 352 13.87 14.09 10.40
C VAL A 352 14.42 15.44 9.96
N LEU A 353 13.74 16.12 9.04
CA LEU A 353 14.07 17.51 8.71
C LEU A 353 13.34 18.43 9.70
N PRO A 354 14.05 19.22 10.54
CA PRO A 354 13.40 20.00 11.60
C PRO A 354 12.61 21.21 11.07
N ASN A 355 12.74 21.57 9.78
CA ASN A 355 12.22 22.83 9.24
C ASN A 355 10.91 22.75 8.45
N ILE A 356 10.47 21.54 8.08
CA ILE A 356 9.30 21.30 7.21
C ILE A 356 7.99 21.12 8.00
N GLY A 357 8.08 21.02 9.32
CA GLY A 357 6.95 20.79 10.21
C GLY A 357 7.39 20.66 11.66
N TYR A 358 6.45 20.87 12.58
CA TYR A 358 6.68 20.69 14.01
C TYR A 358 6.12 19.33 14.46
N PHE A 359 7.02 18.37 14.61
CA PHE A 359 6.75 17.01 15.09
C PHE A 359 6.78 16.89 16.62
N GLU A 360 5.87 16.10 17.19
CA GLU A 360 5.92 15.64 18.59
C GLU A 360 5.73 14.12 18.66
N PHE A 361 6.13 13.49 19.76
CA PHE A 361 6.24 12.03 19.86
C PHE A 361 5.57 11.51 21.14
N ILE A 362 4.56 10.64 21.01
CA ILE A 362 3.92 9.96 22.16
C ILE A 362 4.68 8.66 22.42
N SER A 363 5.38 8.53 23.56
CA SER A 363 6.08 7.28 23.92
C SER A 363 5.10 6.13 24.14
N LEU A 364 5.38 4.98 23.53
CA LEU A 364 4.54 3.78 23.55
C LEU A 364 5.04 2.68 24.50
N GLY A 365 6.13 2.91 25.24
CA GLY A 365 6.80 1.89 26.06
C GLY A 365 5.91 1.27 27.16
N ASP A 366 6.30 0.07 27.61
CA ASP A 366 5.53 -0.92 28.40
C ASP A 366 5.06 -0.49 29.83
N ASN A 367 4.52 0.72 29.99
CA ASN A 367 3.90 1.20 31.22
C ASN A 367 2.51 0.59 31.40
N VAL A 368 2.46 -0.72 31.72
CA VAL A 368 1.24 -1.44 32.14
C VAL A 368 0.52 -0.72 33.29
N ASP A 369 1.25 0.03 34.11
CA ASP A 369 0.74 0.76 35.28
C ASP A 369 0.06 2.11 34.97
N LYS A 370 0.06 2.62 33.72
CA LYS A 370 -0.48 3.96 33.37
C LYS A 370 -1.81 3.91 32.59
N ILE A 371 -2.76 3.13 33.11
CA ILE A 371 -4.09 2.91 32.50
C ILE A 371 -4.95 4.19 32.41
N TYR A 372 -4.65 5.24 33.17
CA TYR A 372 -5.51 6.42 33.36
C TYR A 372 -4.91 7.78 32.91
N THR A 373 -3.83 7.79 32.14
CA THR A 373 -3.27 9.05 31.61
C THR A 373 -2.55 8.78 30.29
N GLU A 374 -2.96 9.44 29.20
CA GLU A 374 -2.19 9.36 27.95
C GLU A 374 -0.78 9.93 28.18
N PRO A 375 0.28 9.32 27.59
CA PRO A 375 1.64 9.84 27.72
C PRO A 375 1.71 11.25 27.15
N LYS A 376 2.28 12.20 27.92
CA LYS A 376 2.57 13.54 27.39
C LYS A 376 3.53 13.41 26.18
N PRO A 377 3.24 14.05 25.04
CA PRO A 377 4.18 14.08 23.93
C PRO A 377 5.50 14.74 24.31
N VAL A 378 6.59 14.27 23.73
CA VAL A 378 7.91 14.88 23.80
C VAL A 378 8.27 15.53 22.45
N GLY A 379 9.17 16.51 22.47
CA GLY A 379 9.68 17.22 21.30
C GLY A 379 10.70 16.41 20.50
N LEU A 380 11.18 16.99 19.40
CA LEU A 380 12.04 16.31 18.42
C LEU A 380 13.37 15.83 18.99
N THR A 381 13.98 16.59 19.90
CA THR A 381 15.26 16.29 20.57
C THR A 381 15.10 15.56 21.91
N GLU A 382 13.88 15.49 22.44
CA GLU A 382 13.55 14.88 23.75
C GLU A 382 13.33 13.35 23.67
N VAL A 383 13.33 12.77 22.46
CA VAL A 383 13.16 11.32 22.23
C VAL A 383 14.42 10.51 22.60
N LYS A 384 14.27 9.21 22.88
CA LYS A 384 15.37 8.34 23.30
C LYS A 384 15.60 7.19 22.33
N ILE A 385 16.88 6.90 22.09
CA ILE A 385 17.33 5.75 21.30
C ILE A 385 16.78 4.45 21.89
N GLY A 386 16.16 3.62 21.06
CA GLY A 386 15.57 2.33 21.41
C GLY A 386 14.10 2.38 21.84
N GLU A 387 13.57 3.53 22.28
CA GLU A 387 12.13 3.69 22.55
C GLU A 387 11.32 3.80 21.24
N GLU A 388 10.04 3.47 21.33
CA GLU A 388 9.07 3.52 20.23
C GLU A 388 7.99 4.56 20.51
N TYR A 389 7.59 5.30 19.47
CA TYR A 389 6.77 6.49 19.55
C TYR A 389 5.70 6.52 18.45
N GLU A 390 4.51 7.03 18.77
CA GLU A 390 3.50 7.44 17.78
C GLU A 390 3.73 8.91 17.40
N ILE A 391 3.76 9.21 16.09
CA ILE A 391 4.04 10.57 15.59
C ILE A 391 2.81 11.47 15.65
N ILE A 392 3.01 12.67 16.16
CA ILE A 392 2.14 13.84 16.02
C ILE A 392 2.80 14.81 15.03
N VAL A 393 2.02 15.38 14.10
CA VAL A 393 2.50 16.38 13.13
C VAL A 393 1.73 17.70 13.23
N THR A 394 2.46 18.81 13.06
CA THR A 394 1.93 20.15 12.82
C THR A 394 2.57 20.72 11.56
N ASN A 395 1.78 21.21 10.61
CA ASN A 395 2.26 21.56 9.27
C ASN A 395 1.73 22.92 8.76
N PHE A 396 2.30 23.41 7.66
CA PHE A 396 1.95 24.72 7.07
C PHE A 396 0.54 24.78 6.47
N ALA A 397 -0.02 23.66 5.98
CA ALA A 397 -1.38 23.58 5.43
C ALA A 397 -2.49 23.56 6.49
N GLY A 398 -2.14 23.63 7.78
CA GLY A 398 -3.10 23.79 8.87
C GLY A 398 -3.59 22.48 9.50
N LEU A 399 -2.78 21.42 9.46
CA LEU A 399 -2.88 20.34 10.44
C LEU A 399 -2.10 20.77 11.70
N TYR A 400 -2.73 20.69 12.87
CA TYR A 400 -2.12 21.06 14.16
C TYR A 400 -2.24 19.91 15.14
N ARG A 401 -1.11 19.46 15.70
CA ARG A 401 -1.03 18.34 16.65
C ARG A 401 -1.85 17.12 16.22
N TYR A 402 -1.82 16.82 14.93
CA TYR A 402 -2.55 15.72 14.31
C TYR A 402 -1.82 14.40 14.57
N ARG A 403 -2.53 13.40 15.13
CA ARG A 403 -2.02 12.04 15.33
C ARG A 403 -1.94 11.32 13.99
N LEU A 404 -0.71 11.02 13.54
CA LEU A 404 -0.48 10.36 12.26
C LEU A 404 -0.91 8.89 12.25
N GLY A 405 -0.85 8.25 13.43
CA GLY A 405 -1.11 6.83 13.63
C GLY A 405 0.08 5.92 13.28
N ASP A 406 1.17 6.48 12.78
CA ASP A 406 2.40 5.74 12.46
C ASP A 406 3.26 5.55 13.72
N VAL A 407 3.87 4.37 13.84
CA VAL A 407 4.79 4.01 14.92
C VAL A 407 6.21 3.95 14.38
N VAL A 408 7.12 4.66 15.05
CA VAL A 408 8.55 4.71 14.73
C VAL A 408 9.41 4.37 15.94
N LYS A 409 10.58 3.79 15.69
CA LYS A 409 11.63 3.53 16.68
C LYS A 409 12.78 4.48 16.44
N VAL A 410 13.29 5.12 17.49
CA VAL A 410 14.50 5.96 17.37
C VAL A 410 15.72 5.06 17.36
N MET A 411 16.48 5.08 16.27
CA MET A 411 17.67 4.23 16.09
C MET A 411 18.97 4.96 16.43
N GLY A 412 18.97 6.30 16.38
CA GLY A 412 20.13 7.16 16.61
C GLY A 412 19.78 8.62 16.40
N PHE A 413 20.80 9.46 16.17
CA PHE A 413 20.67 10.86 15.83
C PHE A 413 21.68 11.23 14.73
N HIS A 414 21.25 11.98 13.72
CA HIS A 414 22.13 12.66 12.77
C HIS A 414 22.38 14.08 13.29
N ASN A 415 23.61 14.36 13.73
CA ASN A 415 23.94 15.53 14.54
C ASN A 415 23.04 15.63 15.80
N SER A 416 21.97 16.43 15.76
CA SER A 416 20.95 16.55 16.82
C SER A 416 19.52 16.21 16.38
N THR A 417 19.27 15.88 15.10
CA THR A 417 17.94 15.41 14.66
C THR A 417 17.83 13.89 14.82
N PRO A 418 16.71 13.32 15.28
CA PRO A 418 16.59 11.87 15.45
C PRO A 418 16.56 11.13 14.11
N GLU A 419 17.16 9.93 14.13
CA GLU A 419 17.03 8.94 13.07
C GLU A 419 15.90 7.95 13.42
N LEU A 420 14.85 7.95 12.59
CA LEU A 420 13.67 7.12 12.77
C LEU A 420 13.74 5.86 11.90
N LYS A 421 13.40 4.70 12.46
CA LYS A 421 13.00 3.51 11.70
C LYS A 421 11.48 3.33 11.82
N PHE A 422 10.81 3.13 10.69
CA PHE A 422 9.39 2.76 10.65
C PHE A 422 9.17 1.36 11.27
N VAL A 423 8.12 1.21 12.06
CA VAL A 423 7.75 -0.06 12.72
C VAL A 423 6.47 -0.64 12.15
N CYS A 424 5.35 0.09 12.28
CA CYS A 424 4.03 -0.30 11.77
C CYS A 424 3.06 0.90 11.83
N ARG A 425 1.83 0.73 11.32
CA ARG A 425 0.74 1.68 11.55
C ARG A 425 -0.24 1.18 12.62
N ARG A 426 -0.56 2.01 13.60
CA ARG A 426 -1.38 1.68 14.79
C ARG A 426 -2.82 1.27 14.45
N SER A 427 -3.35 1.68 13.30
CA SER A 427 -4.66 1.26 12.80
C SER A 427 -4.70 -0.19 12.29
N LEU A 428 -3.54 -0.79 11.98
CA LEU A 428 -3.41 -2.14 11.44
C LEU A 428 -3.17 -3.21 12.53
N LEU A 429 -3.49 -2.88 13.79
CA LEU A 429 -3.38 -3.80 14.93
C LEU A 429 -4.59 -4.74 14.99
N LEU A 430 -4.42 -5.96 14.50
CA LEU A 430 -5.43 -7.02 14.57
C LEU A 430 -5.67 -7.39 16.04
N THR A 431 -6.80 -6.95 16.57
CA THR A 431 -7.16 -7.05 17.99
C THR A 431 -8.43 -7.86 18.15
N ILE A 432 -8.35 -9.10 18.67
CA ILE A 432 -9.53 -9.95 18.87
C ILE A 432 -10.13 -9.74 20.27
N ASN A 433 -9.30 -9.57 21.31
CA ASN A 433 -9.74 -9.21 22.67
C ASN A 433 -8.78 -8.26 23.39
N ILE A 434 -7.55 -8.72 23.63
CA ILE A 434 -6.51 -8.08 24.47
C ILE A 434 -5.14 -8.24 23.80
N ASP A 435 -4.97 -9.36 23.09
CA ASP A 435 -4.03 -9.54 22.00
C ASP A 435 -4.08 -8.36 21.02
N LYS A 436 -2.95 -7.70 20.82
CA LYS A 436 -2.72 -6.72 19.75
C LYS A 436 -1.67 -7.34 18.84
N ASN A 437 -2.09 -7.93 17.74
CA ASN A 437 -1.17 -8.54 16.78
C ASN A 437 -0.81 -7.44 15.76
N THR A 438 0.47 -7.11 15.64
CA THR A 438 0.94 -6.23 14.57
C THR A 438 0.90 -6.97 13.23
N GLU A 439 0.92 -6.21 12.13
CA GLU A 439 1.21 -6.75 10.79
C GLU A 439 2.46 -7.64 10.79
N LYS A 440 3.50 -7.27 11.56
CA LYS A 440 4.75 -8.03 11.67
C LYS A 440 4.56 -9.36 12.41
N ASP A 441 3.72 -9.43 13.44
CA ASP A 441 3.41 -10.69 14.13
C ASP A 441 2.64 -11.64 13.21
N LEU A 442 1.73 -11.09 12.39
CA LEU A 442 1.04 -11.85 11.34
C LEU A 442 2.01 -12.32 10.25
N GLN A 443 2.89 -11.43 9.75
CA GLN A 443 3.92 -11.74 8.76
C GLN A 443 4.79 -12.91 9.23
N LEU A 444 5.36 -12.83 10.44
CA LEU A 444 6.18 -13.90 11.01
C LEU A 444 5.40 -15.22 11.17
N SER A 445 4.14 -15.14 11.61
CA SER A 445 3.26 -16.32 11.72
C SER A 445 2.99 -16.98 10.37
N VAL A 446 2.83 -16.17 9.32
CA VAL A 446 2.59 -16.62 7.94
C VAL A 446 3.87 -17.14 7.29
N GLU A 447 5.04 -16.56 7.58
CA GLU A 447 6.35 -17.06 7.13
C GLU A 447 6.68 -18.45 7.71
N GLU A 448 6.47 -18.66 9.02
CA GLU A 448 6.64 -19.98 9.63
C GLU A 448 5.67 -21.02 9.05
N ALA A 449 4.44 -20.61 8.69
CA ALA A 449 3.51 -21.48 7.97
C ALA A 449 3.98 -21.78 6.54
N ALA A 450 4.53 -20.79 5.82
CA ALA A 450 5.04 -20.95 4.46
C ALA A 450 6.23 -21.91 4.36
N LYS A 451 7.07 -22.02 5.41
CA LYS A 451 8.15 -23.03 5.47
C LYS A 451 7.64 -24.47 5.36
N LEU A 452 6.40 -24.75 5.77
CA LEU A 452 5.79 -26.07 5.62
C LEU A 452 5.42 -26.37 4.14
N LEU A 453 5.13 -25.33 3.36
CA LEU A 453 4.74 -25.41 1.94
C LEU A 453 5.93 -25.48 0.98
N ALA A 454 7.12 -25.06 1.44
CA ALA A 454 8.37 -25.21 0.69
C ALA A 454 8.66 -26.68 0.31
N GLY A 455 8.22 -27.64 1.14
CA GLY A 455 8.31 -29.08 0.84
C GLY A 455 7.45 -29.54 -0.35
N GLU A 456 6.45 -28.76 -0.76
CA GLU A 456 5.54 -29.06 -1.88
C GLU A 456 5.87 -28.26 -3.16
N LYS A 457 7.00 -27.53 -3.18
CA LYS A 457 7.36 -26.56 -4.25
C LYS A 457 6.29 -25.47 -4.47
N LEU A 458 5.63 -25.04 -3.40
CA LEU A 458 4.70 -23.92 -3.39
C LEU A 458 5.37 -22.70 -2.77
N GLU A 459 5.38 -21.57 -3.48
CA GLU A 459 5.77 -20.27 -2.93
C GLU A 459 4.52 -19.48 -2.53
N LEU A 460 4.50 -18.94 -1.31
CA LEU A 460 3.53 -17.94 -0.89
C LEU A 460 3.82 -16.64 -1.63
N VAL A 461 2.82 -16.13 -2.34
CA VAL A 461 2.93 -14.93 -3.19
C VAL A 461 2.52 -13.67 -2.45
N ASP A 462 1.41 -13.77 -1.71
CA ASP A 462 0.76 -12.71 -0.93
C ASP A 462 -0.29 -13.35 0.01
N PHE A 463 -0.76 -12.61 1.01
CA PHE A 463 -1.83 -13.04 1.92
C PHE A 463 -2.66 -11.86 2.44
N SER A 464 -3.83 -12.17 3.01
CA SER A 464 -4.65 -11.21 3.74
C SER A 464 -5.36 -11.90 4.89
N SER A 465 -5.79 -11.16 5.91
CA SER A 465 -6.49 -11.71 7.07
C SER A 465 -7.66 -10.85 7.51
N LEU A 466 -8.67 -11.50 8.10
CA LEU A 466 -9.86 -10.86 8.63
C LEU A 466 -10.17 -11.44 10.01
N VAL A 467 -10.49 -10.55 10.96
CA VAL A 467 -11.06 -10.96 12.26
C VAL A 467 -12.55 -11.25 12.04
N ASP A 468 -12.94 -12.53 12.10
CA ASP A 468 -14.35 -12.89 12.10
C ASP A 468 -14.95 -12.70 13.50
N LEU A 469 -15.80 -11.69 13.59
CA LEU A 469 -16.62 -11.36 14.78
C LEU A 469 -18.07 -11.88 14.64
N SER A 470 -18.45 -12.53 13.54
CA SER A 470 -19.83 -13.00 13.31
C SER A 470 -20.20 -14.19 14.20
N THR A 471 -19.20 -14.93 14.69
CA THR A 471 -19.39 -16.09 15.56
C THR A 471 -19.37 -15.69 17.04
N GLU A 472 -20.54 -15.33 17.59
CA GLU A 472 -20.74 -15.38 19.04
C GLU A 472 -20.57 -16.83 19.53
N ALA A 473 -19.36 -17.15 20.01
CA ALA A 473 -19.00 -18.43 20.59
C ALA A 473 -19.75 -18.68 21.92
N THR A 474 -21.04 -18.97 21.80
CA THR A 474 -21.92 -19.36 22.90
C THR A 474 -21.42 -20.67 23.48
N ILE A 475 -20.67 -20.60 24.59
CA ILE A 475 -20.21 -21.78 25.34
C ILE A 475 -21.40 -22.36 26.14
N SER A 476 -22.37 -22.91 25.41
CA SER A 476 -23.34 -23.87 25.92
C SER A 476 -22.77 -25.28 25.75
N GLY A 477 -22.92 -26.13 26.77
CA GLY A 477 -22.30 -27.45 26.76
C GLY A 477 -22.90 -28.37 25.69
N PHE A 478 -22.04 -28.99 24.87
CA PHE A 478 -22.44 -29.99 23.86
C PHE A 478 -23.08 -31.23 24.52
N LYS A 479 -24.40 -31.20 24.76
CA LYS A 479 -25.21 -32.41 24.88
C LYS A 479 -25.43 -32.96 23.48
N GLY A 480 -24.65 -33.97 23.12
CA GLY A 480 -24.81 -34.66 21.83
C GLY A 480 -26.16 -35.37 21.74
N HIS A 481 -26.94 -35.05 20.71
CA HIS A 481 -28.09 -35.85 20.28
C HIS A 481 -27.80 -36.49 18.93
N PHE A 482 -27.87 -37.83 18.90
CA PHE A 482 -27.78 -38.61 17.67
C PHE A 482 -29.01 -38.35 16.80
N LEU A 483 -28.80 -38.08 15.51
CA LEU A 483 -29.84 -38.22 14.50
C LEU A 483 -30.08 -39.72 14.23
N LYS A 484 -31.31 -40.18 14.45
CA LYS A 484 -31.83 -41.44 13.89
C LYS A 484 -32.95 -41.13 12.88
N PRO A 485 -33.23 -42.02 11.92
CA PRO A 485 -34.00 -41.69 10.72
C PRO A 485 -35.51 -41.54 10.97
N LYS A 486 -36.19 -40.88 10.02
CA LYS A 486 -37.64 -40.63 10.03
C LYS A 486 -38.46 -41.91 9.83
N THR A 487 -39.65 -41.91 10.41
CA THR A 487 -40.84 -42.69 9.97
C THR A 487 -42.03 -41.75 9.81
N ASN A 488 -43.12 -42.22 9.19
CA ASN A 488 -44.10 -41.35 8.50
C ASN A 488 -45.39 -41.03 9.31
N ASN A 489 -46.05 -39.96 8.83
CA ASN A 489 -47.50 -39.72 8.83
C ASN A 489 -48.20 -39.19 10.11
N PRO A 490 -49.38 -38.55 9.96
CA PRO A 490 -49.64 -37.27 10.63
C PRO A 490 -50.92 -37.21 11.48
N GLU A 491 -51.11 -36.10 12.21
CA GLU A 491 -52.42 -35.46 12.42
C GLU A 491 -52.29 -34.00 12.90
N ASN A 492 -53.42 -33.33 13.18
CA ASN A 492 -53.62 -31.87 13.36
C ASN A 492 -54.70 -31.67 14.47
N PRO A 493 -55.13 -30.48 14.94
CA PRO A 493 -54.56 -29.10 14.93
C PRO A 493 -54.57 -28.42 16.35
N ASN A 494 -54.40 -27.09 16.38
CA ASN A 494 -54.88 -26.11 17.39
C ASN A 494 -54.28 -26.08 18.83
N LYS A 495 -53.70 -24.93 19.21
CA LYS A 495 -54.47 -23.88 19.93
C LYS A 495 -53.76 -22.52 20.00
N ASP A 496 -54.58 -21.49 20.20
CA ASP A 496 -54.22 -20.07 20.25
C ASP A 496 -53.55 -19.63 21.55
N LEU A 497 -52.79 -18.53 21.50
CA LEU A 497 -53.14 -17.35 22.29
C LEU A 497 -52.70 -16.05 21.58
N GLN A 498 -53.44 -14.96 21.80
CA GLN A 498 -53.34 -13.72 21.04
C GLN A 498 -52.99 -12.50 21.93
N ILE A 499 -52.06 -11.63 21.47
CA ILE A 499 -52.24 -10.16 21.22
C ILE A 499 -52.58 -9.26 22.47
N PRO A 500 -52.43 -7.89 22.49
CA PRO A 500 -51.55 -6.94 21.78
C PRO A 500 -50.70 -6.03 22.72
N MET A 501 -49.76 -5.27 22.15
CA MET A 501 -49.80 -3.78 22.06
C MET A 501 -48.51 -3.26 21.38
N LYS A 502 -48.46 -2.16 20.62
CA LYS A 502 -49.35 -1.45 19.68
C LYS A 502 -48.57 -0.18 19.28
N LYS A 503 -48.19 -0.06 18.00
CA LYS A 503 -47.94 1.21 17.26
C LYS A 503 -46.75 2.09 17.77
N THR A 504 -46.20 3.01 16.97
CA THR A 504 -46.70 3.63 15.71
C THR A 504 -45.66 3.61 14.59
N PHE A 505 -46.15 3.65 13.34
CA PHE A 505 -45.40 3.75 12.08
C PHE A 505 -45.95 4.97 11.33
N GLU A 506 -45.08 5.83 10.80
CA GLU A 506 -45.34 6.83 9.74
C GLU A 506 -43.93 7.38 9.37
N SER A 507 -43.26 7.02 8.28
CA SER A 507 -43.56 6.93 6.85
C SER A 507 -43.34 8.24 6.07
N GLN A 508 -42.31 8.27 5.22
CA GLN A 508 -42.41 8.88 3.89
C GLN A 508 -41.32 8.34 2.97
N GLU A 509 -41.74 7.63 1.92
CA GLU A 509 -40.91 7.31 0.77
C GLU A 509 -40.95 8.48 -0.23
N ASN A 510 -39.84 8.69 -0.95
CA ASN A 510 -39.70 9.18 -2.34
C ASN A 510 -38.49 10.11 -2.49
N TYR A 511 -37.40 9.59 -3.06
CA TYR A 511 -36.59 10.28 -4.06
C TYR A 511 -35.69 9.25 -4.75
N GLN A 512 -36.23 8.60 -5.79
CA GLN A 512 -35.50 7.65 -6.62
C GLN A 512 -35.54 8.16 -8.05
N LYS A 513 -34.40 8.69 -8.53
CA LYS A 513 -34.18 9.07 -9.92
C LYS A 513 -32.72 8.92 -10.31
N ASP A 514 -32.48 8.01 -11.24
CA ASP A 514 -31.53 8.18 -12.34
C ASP A 514 -30.07 8.54 -11.98
N GLU A 515 -29.43 7.76 -11.09
CA GLU A 515 -27.98 7.58 -11.17
C GLU A 515 -27.65 6.49 -12.21
N GLU A 516 -27.14 6.92 -13.36
CA GLU A 516 -26.60 6.05 -14.41
C GLU A 516 -25.37 5.29 -13.87
N LYS A 517 -25.27 3.98 -14.16
CA LYS A 517 -24.26 3.08 -13.55
C LYS A 517 -22.83 3.36 -14.04
N ALA A 518 -22.20 4.39 -13.50
CA ALA A 518 -20.76 4.53 -13.50
C ALA A 518 -20.13 3.41 -12.65
N LEU A 519 -19.48 2.44 -13.29
CA LEU A 519 -18.66 1.45 -12.59
C LEU A 519 -17.52 2.19 -11.85
N PRO A 520 -17.33 2.00 -10.53
CA PRO A 520 -16.27 2.68 -9.80
C PRO A 520 -14.91 2.15 -10.26
N MET A 521 -14.15 3.02 -10.90
CA MET A 521 -12.83 2.73 -11.47
C MET A 521 -11.76 2.91 -10.39
N TRP A 522 -11.45 1.83 -9.65
CA TRP A 522 -10.50 1.84 -8.54
C TRP A 522 -9.05 1.91 -9.03
N ASP A 523 -8.23 2.71 -8.33
CA ASP A 523 -6.85 3.04 -8.73
C ASP A 523 -5.79 2.32 -7.87
N LEU A 524 -4.79 1.75 -8.54
CA LEU A 524 -3.60 1.13 -7.93
C LEU A 524 -2.38 2.08 -7.85
N GLY A 525 -2.41 3.24 -8.51
CA GLY A 525 -1.32 4.24 -8.51
C GLY A 525 -1.15 5.04 -7.21
N SER A 526 -1.77 4.58 -6.14
CA SER A 526 -1.97 5.32 -4.90
C SER A 526 -1.51 4.48 -3.71
N PRO A 527 -0.22 4.54 -3.32
CA PRO A 527 0.30 3.73 -2.24
C PRO A 527 0.73 4.61 -1.05
N LEU A 528 -0.08 4.55 0.01
CA LEU A 528 0.34 4.83 1.38
C LEU A 528 -0.41 3.80 2.22
N TYR A 529 0.30 2.74 2.63
CA TYR A 529 -0.16 1.58 3.41
C TYR A 529 -1.61 1.13 3.14
N ASP A 530 -2.56 1.75 3.82
CA ASP A 530 -4.01 1.46 3.85
C ASP A 530 -4.72 1.27 2.48
N SER A 531 -4.18 1.74 1.35
CA SER A 531 -4.85 1.60 0.03
C SER A 531 -4.73 0.20 -0.58
N TYR A 532 -3.70 -0.57 -0.17
CA TYR A 532 -3.53 -1.94 -0.68
C TYR A 532 -4.61 -2.89 -0.15
N GLU A 533 -5.18 -2.60 1.02
CA GLU A 533 -6.17 -3.46 1.70
C GLU A 533 -7.47 -3.61 0.89
N LEU A 534 -8.02 -2.50 0.38
CA LEU A 534 -9.30 -2.52 -0.35
C LEU A 534 -9.19 -3.09 -1.76
N VAL A 535 -8.09 -2.81 -2.49
CA VAL A 535 -7.94 -3.33 -3.85
C VAL A 535 -7.65 -4.83 -3.84
N SER A 536 -6.86 -5.31 -2.89
CA SER A 536 -6.61 -6.75 -2.69
C SER A 536 -7.90 -7.54 -2.42
N LEU A 537 -8.83 -6.94 -1.66
CA LEU A 537 -10.15 -7.53 -1.39
C LEU A 537 -11.06 -7.50 -2.63
N SER A 538 -11.17 -6.35 -3.32
CA SER A 538 -12.03 -6.21 -4.50
C SER A 538 -11.59 -7.12 -5.65
N HIS A 539 -10.28 -7.19 -5.93
CA HIS A 539 -9.70 -8.05 -6.96
C HIS A 539 -9.93 -9.55 -6.69
N HIS A 540 -10.01 -9.95 -5.42
CA HIS A 540 -10.42 -11.32 -5.06
C HIS A 540 -11.92 -11.56 -5.26
N ILE A 541 -12.79 -10.61 -4.91
CA ILE A 541 -14.24 -10.73 -5.02
C ILE A 541 -14.66 -10.90 -6.50
N GLU A 542 -14.18 -10.03 -7.39
CA GLU A 542 -14.51 -10.12 -8.83
C GLU A 542 -13.95 -11.38 -9.49
N ARG A 543 -12.76 -11.85 -9.07
CA ARG A 543 -12.11 -13.03 -9.66
C ARG A 543 -12.66 -14.37 -9.18
N HIS A 544 -13.35 -14.40 -8.03
CA HIS A 544 -13.82 -15.64 -7.40
C HIS A 544 -15.35 -15.76 -7.24
N LEU A 545 -16.15 -14.73 -7.54
CA LEU A 545 -17.61 -14.83 -7.65
C LEU A 545 -18.13 -15.31 -9.03
N MET A 546 -17.28 -15.97 -9.82
CA MET A 546 -17.74 -16.83 -10.92
C MET A 546 -18.43 -18.07 -10.33
N ILE A 547 -19.77 -18.03 -10.28
CA ILE A 547 -20.61 -19.12 -9.80
C ILE A 547 -20.35 -20.39 -10.63
N LEU A 548 -19.65 -21.37 -10.04
CA LEU A 548 -19.54 -22.71 -10.61
C LEU A 548 -20.95 -23.34 -10.65
N PRO A 549 -21.43 -23.80 -11.82
CA PRO A 549 -22.76 -24.37 -11.94
C PRO A 549 -22.85 -25.67 -11.13
N SER A 550 -23.76 -25.72 -10.16
CA SER A 550 -23.89 -26.85 -9.25
C SER A 550 -24.37 -28.11 -9.99
N LEU A 551 -23.53 -29.15 -10.01
CA LEU A 551 -23.87 -30.47 -10.55
C LEU A 551 -24.87 -31.21 -9.65
N VAL A 552 -26.15 -30.85 -9.75
CA VAL A 552 -27.27 -31.61 -9.18
C VAL A 552 -28.04 -32.26 -10.32
N GLY A 553 -28.12 -33.59 -10.30
CA GLY A 553 -28.61 -34.38 -11.43
C GLY A 553 -30.14 -34.44 -11.58
N SER A 554 -30.58 -34.25 -12.82
CA SER A 554 -31.77 -34.87 -13.45
C SER A 554 -33.16 -34.63 -12.83
N ARG A 555 -33.97 -33.84 -13.56
CA ARG A 555 -35.25 -34.34 -14.10
C ARG A 555 -35.40 -33.94 -15.58
N ARG A 556 -35.64 -34.94 -16.44
CA ARG A 556 -36.06 -34.83 -17.86
C ARG A 556 -37.61 -34.71 -17.96
N PRO A 557 -38.24 -34.50 -19.14
CA PRO A 557 -37.72 -34.49 -20.54
C PRO A 557 -37.91 -33.09 -21.21
N SER A 558 -37.86 -32.83 -22.53
CA SER A 558 -37.79 -33.60 -23.81
C SER A 558 -37.11 -32.69 -24.90
N ARG A 559 -37.00 -32.92 -26.23
CA ARG A 559 -37.45 -33.94 -27.22
C ARG A 559 -36.66 -33.71 -28.55
N LYS A 560 -36.17 -34.76 -29.25
CA LYS A 560 -35.61 -34.73 -30.65
C LYS A 560 -34.30 -33.91 -30.83
N PHE A 561 -33.41 -34.15 -31.81
CA PHE A 561 -33.18 -35.22 -32.82
C PHE A 561 -31.64 -35.38 -33.05
N CYS A 562 -31.19 -36.44 -33.75
CA CYS A 562 -29.78 -36.78 -34.07
C CYS A 562 -29.50 -36.57 -35.60
N PRO A 563 -28.36 -36.95 -36.26
CA PRO A 563 -27.18 -37.76 -35.81
C PRO A 563 -25.77 -37.41 -36.39
N ALA A 564 -24.78 -38.25 -36.02
CA ALA A 564 -23.47 -38.56 -36.68
C ALA A 564 -22.35 -37.48 -36.67
N SER A 565 -21.05 -37.83 -36.77
CA SER A 565 -20.40 -39.14 -37.07
C SER A 565 -19.16 -39.46 -36.18
N ASP A 566 -18.62 -40.67 -36.35
CA ASP A 566 -17.67 -41.37 -35.46
C ASP A 566 -16.17 -41.01 -35.58
N ALA A 567 -15.40 -41.20 -34.49
CA ALA A 567 -14.01 -41.74 -34.49
C ALA A 567 -13.52 -42.11 -33.05
N VAL A 568 -12.67 -43.14 -32.93
CA VAL A 568 -12.18 -43.85 -31.71
C VAL A 568 -10.84 -44.56 -32.10
N PRO A 569 -9.91 -45.03 -31.22
CA PRO A 569 -9.70 -44.91 -29.75
C PRO A 569 -8.31 -44.32 -29.35
N ALA A 570 -8.02 -44.23 -28.03
CA ALA A 570 -6.82 -44.83 -27.42
C ALA A 570 -6.87 -44.80 -25.88
N ALA A 571 -6.66 -45.95 -25.23
CA ALA A 571 -6.35 -46.04 -23.80
C ALA A 571 -5.48 -47.28 -23.54
N ILE A 572 -4.42 -47.15 -22.74
CA ILE A 572 -3.55 -48.25 -22.32
C ILE A 572 -3.33 -48.15 -20.79
N PHE A 573 -3.45 -49.28 -20.11
CA PHE A 573 -3.27 -49.45 -18.66
C PHE A 573 -1.90 -50.09 -18.34
N LEU A 574 -1.39 -49.79 -17.15
CA LEU A 574 -0.48 -50.55 -16.26
C LEU A 574 -0.33 -49.64 -15.01
N ASP A 575 -0.72 -49.97 -13.77
CA ASP A 575 -0.71 -51.20 -12.98
C ASP A 575 0.74 -51.65 -12.63
N SER A 576 1.11 -51.98 -11.37
CA SER A 576 0.28 -52.31 -10.21
C SER A 576 0.88 -51.97 -8.82
N CYS A 577 -0.02 -51.97 -7.82
CA CYS A 577 0.13 -52.37 -6.42
C CYS A 577 1.43 -52.08 -5.61
N ALA A 578 1.24 -51.31 -4.53
CA ALA A 578 1.56 -51.80 -3.19
C ALA A 578 0.34 -51.57 -2.26
N ARG A 579 -0.08 -52.61 -1.52
CA ARG A 579 -1.09 -52.50 -0.44
C ARG A 579 -0.39 -52.69 0.89
N ASP A 580 -0.84 -51.98 1.92
CA ASP A 580 -0.87 -52.56 3.27
C ASP A 580 -2.12 -52.11 4.05
N ASN A 581 -2.36 -52.75 5.19
CA ASN A 581 -3.70 -52.99 5.69
C ASN A 581 -4.13 -51.96 6.76
N ASN A 582 -4.94 -50.98 6.35
CA ASN A 582 -6.06 -50.50 7.18
C ASN A 582 -7.10 -49.74 6.33
N GLY A 583 -8.28 -50.34 6.16
CA GLY A 583 -9.33 -49.82 5.27
C GLY A 583 -10.09 -48.62 5.82
N ARG A 584 -9.52 -47.41 5.69
CA ARG A 584 -10.27 -46.14 5.79
C ARG A 584 -9.80 -45.16 4.71
N SER A 585 -10.67 -44.89 3.74
CA SER A 585 -10.51 -43.72 2.89
C SER A 585 -10.90 -42.47 3.69
N SER A 586 -9.98 -41.50 3.78
CA SER A 586 -10.25 -40.16 4.29
C SER A 586 -9.93 -39.15 3.19
N THR A 587 -10.92 -38.84 2.36
CA THR A 587 -10.82 -37.80 1.34
C THR A 587 -10.76 -36.43 2.03
N VAL A 588 -9.55 -35.90 2.21
CA VAL A 588 -9.34 -34.59 2.86
C VAL A 588 -9.65 -33.49 1.85
N TYR A 589 -10.70 -32.71 2.10
CA TYR A 589 -11.14 -31.63 1.20
C TYR A 589 -10.67 -30.23 1.64
N SER A 590 -9.74 -30.13 2.60
CA SER A 590 -9.00 -28.88 2.86
C SER A 590 -7.73 -29.11 3.68
N VAL A 591 -6.65 -28.36 3.37
CA VAL A 591 -5.47 -28.24 4.25
C VAL A 591 -5.86 -27.73 5.65
N SER A 592 -6.93 -26.93 5.75
CA SER A 592 -7.44 -26.43 7.04
C SER A 592 -7.99 -27.54 7.95
N GLU A 593 -8.45 -28.67 7.41
CA GLU A 593 -8.85 -29.83 8.21
C GLU A 593 -7.62 -30.60 8.72
N TYR A 594 -6.62 -30.79 7.85
CA TYR A 594 -5.37 -31.46 8.20
C TYR A 594 -4.63 -30.77 9.37
N VAL A 595 -4.56 -29.43 9.34
CA VAL A 595 -3.97 -28.62 10.42
C VAL A 595 -4.78 -28.76 11.73
N LYS A 596 -6.11 -28.75 11.67
CA LYS A 596 -6.99 -28.94 12.84
C LYS A 596 -6.78 -30.33 13.48
N GLU A 597 -6.74 -31.39 12.67
CA GLU A 597 -6.49 -32.78 13.12
C GLU A 597 -5.15 -32.93 13.85
N ARG A 598 -4.07 -32.35 13.29
CA ARG A 598 -2.72 -32.46 13.87
C ARG A 598 -2.55 -31.66 15.17
N LEU A 599 -3.16 -30.47 15.27
CA LEU A 599 -3.14 -29.67 16.50
C LEU A 599 -3.93 -30.33 17.64
N TRP A 600 -5.09 -30.95 17.34
CA TRP A 600 -5.90 -31.63 18.35
C TRP A 600 -5.16 -32.80 19.04
N LYS A 601 -4.35 -33.55 18.29
CA LYS A 601 -3.57 -34.68 18.84
C LYS A 601 -2.47 -34.27 19.84
N ARG A 602 -2.11 -32.98 19.93
CA ARG A 602 -1.09 -32.47 20.86
C ARG A 602 -1.64 -31.83 22.15
N LYS A 603 -2.96 -31.58 22.26
CA LYS A 603 -3.56 -30.82 23.37
C LYS A 603 -4.28 -31.68 24.44
N ARG A 604 -4.07 -32.99 24.47
CA ARG A 604 -4.53 -33.91 25.53
C ARG A 604 -3.48 -34.14 26.63
N ARG A 605 -3.13 -33.08 27.37
CA ARG A 605 -2.55 -33.12 28.73
C ARG A 605 -2.66 -31.71 29.34
N ASN A 606 -2.93 -31.66 30.64
CA ASN A 606 -3.01 -30.46 31.48
C ASN A 606 -4.16 -29.48 31.14
N GLU A 607 -5.36 -29.78 31.64
CA GLU A 607 -6.38 -28.77 31.97
C GLU A 607 -6.37 -28.54 33.48
N ILE A 608 -6.54 -27.27 33.91
CA ILE A 608 -7.27 -26.78 35.09
C ILE A 608 -7.15 -25.25 35.10
N GLY A 609 -8.25 -24.53 35.38
CA GLY A 609 -8.25 -23.07 35.57
C GLY A 609 -9.13 -22.30 34.59
N HIS A 610 -10.46 -22.28 34.81
CA HIS A 610 -11.38 -21.49 34.00
C HIS A 610 -11.36 -19.99 34.34
N LYS A 611 -10.92 -19.17 33.39
CA LYS A 611 -11.50 -17.84 33.14
C LYS A 611 -12.25 -17.87 31.81
N LYS A 612 -13.42 -17.24 31.72
CA LYS A 612 -14.16 -17.12 30.45
C LYS A 612 -13.49 -16.08 29.56
N MET A 613 -12.88 -16.52 28.45
CA MET A 613 -12.46 -15.66 27.34
C MET A 613 -13.47 -15.77 26.20
N LYS A 614 -13.70 -14.68 25.45
CA LYS A 614 -14.38 -14.77 24.14
C LYS A 614 -13.39 -15.33 23.13
N ALA A 615 -13.85 -16.19 22.23
CA ALA A 615 -13.06 -16.68 21.10
C ALA A 615 -13.65 -16.11 19.80
N GLY A 616 -12.93 -15.17 19.18
CA GLY A 616 -13.10 -14.86 17.76
C GLY A 616 -12.23 -15.79 16.91
N VAL A 617 -12.48 -15.88 15.61
CA VAL A 617 -11.70 -16.71 14.68
C VAL A 617 -10.97 -15.80 13.70
N LEU A 618 -9.65 -15.94 13.61
CA LEU A 618 -8.88 -15.33 12.54
C LEU A 618 -9.02 -16.18 11.27
N LEU A 619 -9.53 -15.60 10.19
CA LEU A 619 -9.44 -16.20 8.85
C LEU A 619 -8.27 -15.58 8.11
N CYS A 620 -7.46 -16.42 7.47
CA CYS A 620 -6.37 -16.00 6.59
C CYS A 620 -6.62 -16.56 5.19
N CYS A 621 -6.52 -15.69 4.19
CA CYS A 621 -6.54 -16.03 2.76
C CYS A 621 -5.09 -16.02 2.26
N PHE A 622 -4.70 -17.05 1.51
CA PHE A 622 -3.34 -17.25 1.02
C PHE A 622 -3.32 -17.42 -0.49
N HIS A 623 -2.37 -16.77 -1.18
CA HIS A 623 -2.14 -16.97 -2.60
C HIS A 623 -0.84 -17.75 -2.85
N PHE A 624 -0.92 -18.85 -3.60
CA PHE A 624 0.21 -19.74 -3.84
C PHE A 624 0.55 -19.84 -5.33
N HIS A 625 1.84 -19.77 -5.67
CA HIS A 625 2.33 -20.15 -6.99
C HIS A 625 3.07 -21.48 -6.91
N LYS A 626 2.88 -22.34 -7.90
CA LYS A 626 3.58 -23.61 -8.02
C LYS A 626 4.83 -23.42 -8.87
N THR A 627 6.01 -23.75 -8.36
CA THR A 627 7.24 -23.67 -9.15
C THR A 627 7.41 -24.94 -9.98
N PHE A 628 7.13 -24.82 -11.29
CA PHE A 628 7.42 -25.85 -12.27
C PHE A 628 8.92 -25.86 -12.58
N GLY A 629 9.70 -26.50 -11.71
CA GLY A 629 11.07 -26.89 -12.04
C GLY A 629 11.06 -28.13 -12.93
N LEU A 630 11.77 -28.04 -14.06
CA LEU A 630 12.45 -29.19 -14.68
C LEU A 630 13.70 -29.53 -13.83
#